data_AF-A0AA51RGN7-F1
#
_entry.id   AF-A0AA51RGN7-F1
#
_cell.length_a   1.000
_cell.length_b   1.000
_cell.length_c   1.000
_cell.angle_alpha   90.00
_cell.angle_beta   90.00
_cell.angle_gamma   90.00
#
_symmetry.space_group_name_H-M   'P 1'
#
loop_
_entity.id
_entity.type
_entity.pdbx_description
1 polymer ?
#
loop_
_entity_poly.entity_id
_entity_poly.type
_entity_poly.pdbx_seq_one_letter_code
_entity_poly.pdbx_strand_id
1 'polypeptide(L)'
;MANWLDFNFQDAMSPLMEQLIFFHDHTLMVLIVITVVVGYSVMSLFTNSLINRFLLEGQLIEFIWTLLPAMTLIFIALPSLRLLYLLDEVNNPLMTIKIIGHQWYWSYEYSDFQDIEFDSYMKSTNDLINNEFRLIEVDNRLILPYNTQIRLMITSSDVLHSWAMPSLGIKVDAVPGRLNQSAVLINRPGLIFGQCSEICGSNHSFMPIVIESINNSLFLSWLKNY
;
A
#
# COMPACT_ATOMS: atom_id res chain seq x y z
N MET A 1 -7.56 8.75 -4.90
CA MET A 1 -8.18 7.45 -5.22
C MET A 1 -7.76 7.03 -6.62
N ALA A 2 -7.97 5.77 -6.99
CA ALA A 2 -7.77 5.34 -8.37
C ALA A 2 -8.77 6.05 -9.30
N ASN A 3 -8.28 6.57 -10.41
CA ASN A 3 -9.07 7.13 -11.48
C ASN A 3 -9.30 6.11 -12.59
N TRP A 4 -10.23 6.43 -13.49
CA TRP A 4 -10.50 5.61 -14.66
C TRP A 4 -9.27 5.57 -15.56
N LEU A 5 -8.90 4.37 -16.02
CA LEU A 5 -7.76 4.12 -16.90
C LEU A 5 -6.39 4.47 -16.31
N ASP A 6 -6.26 4.44 -14.98
CA ASP A 6 -4.95 4.55 -14.32
C ASP A 6 -4.12 3.28 -14.54
N PHE A 7 -2.92 3.45 -15.08
CA PHE A 7 -1.91 2.38 -15.22
C PHE A 7 -0.83 2.41 -14.13
N ASN A 8 -0.69 3.54 -13.44
CA ASN A 8 0.33 3.77 -12.43
C ASN A 8 -0.26 3.64 -11.02
N PHE A 9 0.60 3.74 -10.01
CA PHE A 9 0.15 3.91 -8.63
C PHE A 9 -0.66 5.18 -8.45
N GLN A 10 -1.53 5.17 -7.44
CA GLN A 10 -2.18 6.40 -6.97
C GLN A 10 -1.12 7.40 -6.49
N ASP A 11 -1.40 8.70 -6.66
CA ASP A 11 -0.53 9.74 -6.15
C ASP A 11 -0.25 9.57 -4.65
N ALA A 12 1.03 9.56 -4.30
CA ALA A 12 1.48 9.38 -2.93
C ALA A 12 0.95 10.48 -2.00
N MET A 13 0.60 10.08 -0.78
CA MET A 13 0.13 10.93 0.31
C MET A 13 1.10 10.90 1.51
N SER A 14 2.11 10.03 1.48
CA SER A 14 3.15 9.88 2.49
C SER A 14 4.55 9.89 1.83
N PRO A 15 5.61 10.32 2.54
CA PRO A 15 6.96 10.28 2.00
C PRO A 15 7.43 8.85 1.66
N LEU A 16 6.96 7.87 2.44
CA LEU A 16 7.29 6.47 2.24
C LEU A 16 6.68 5.91 0.95
N MET A 17 5.45 6.29 0.61
CA MET A 17 4.84 5.91 -0.66
C MET A 17 5.56 6.55 -1.85
N GLU A 18 6.05 7.79 -1.73
CA GLU A 18 6.89 8.40 -2.77
C GLU A 18 8.17 7.57 -3.01
N GLN A 19 8.85 7.13 -1.93
CA GLN A 19 10.03 6.27 -2.04
C GLN A 19 9.69 4.90 -2.65
N LEU A 20 8.53 4.32 -2.34
CA LEU A 20 8.05 3.09 -2.96
C LEU A 20 7.81 3.25 -4.46
N ILE A 21 7.26 4.38 -4.90
CA ILE A 21 7.08 4.68 -6.34
C ILE A 21 8.44 4.80 -7.03
N PHE A 22 9.41 5.53 -6.45
CA PHE A 22 10.76 5.61 -7.02
C PHE A 22 11.46 4.23 -7.09
N PHE A 23 11.31 3.41 -6.06
CA PHE A 23 11.85 2.06 -6.06
C PHE A 23 11.17 1.20 -7.14
N HIS A 24 9.85 1.28 -7.26
CA HIS A 24 9.12 0.60 -8.32
C HIS A 24 9.65 0.99 -9.70
N ASP A 25 9.77 2.28 -10.00
CA ASP A 25 10.22 2.75 -11.32
C ASP A 25 11.64 2.29 -11.62
N HIS A 26 12.51 2.27 -10.61
CA HIS A 26 13.85 1.69 -10.70
C HIS A 26 13.81 0.20 -11.08
N THR A 27 12.98 -0.59 -10.39
CA THR A 27 12.83 -2.03 -10.71
C THR A 27 12.20 -2.26 -12.08
N LEU A 28 11.19 -1.45 -12.45
CA LEU A 28 10.50 -1.53 -13.72
C LEU A 28 11.45 -1.23 -14.89
N MET A 29 12.33 -0.23 -14.75
CA MET A 29 13.36 0.06 -15.74
C MET A 29 14.26 -1.16 -15.99
N VAL A 30 14.71 -1.84 -14.93
CA VAL A 30 15.54 -3.06 -15.06
C VAL A 30 14.77 -4.18 -15.76
N LEU A 31 13.50 -4.40 -15.40
CA LEU A 31 12.64 -5.40 -16.04
C LEU A 31 12.39 -5.10 -17.53
N ILE A 32 12.17 -3.84 -17.89
CA ILE A 32 12.01 -3.42 -19.29
C ILE A 32 13.29 -3.74 -20.09
N VAL A 33 14.47 -3.45 -19.56
CA VAL A 33 15.74 -3.78 -20.24
C VAL A 33 15.87 -5.29 -20.45
N ILE A 34 15.60 -6.11 -19.43
CA ILE A 34 15.68 -7.58 -19.54
C ILE A 34 14.68 -8.10 -20.58
N THR A 35 13.43 -7.66 -20.51
CA THR A 35 12.38 -8.10 -21.43
C THR A 35 12.66 -7.70 -22.88
N VAL A 36 13.20 -6.51 -23.13
CA VAL A 36 13.63 -6.07 -24.48
C VAL A 36 14.79 -6.92 -24.98
N VAL A 37 15.82 -7.19 -24.16
CA VAL A 37 16.97 -8.01 -24.55
C VAL A 37 16.55 -9.44 -24.86
N VAL A 38 15.74 -10.06 -23.99
CA VAL A 38 15.23 -11.42 -24.19
C VAL A 38 14.31 -11.46 -25.42
N GLY A 39 13.37 -10.51 -25.53
CA GLY A 39 12.46 -10.41 -26.67
C GLY A 39 13.19 -10.27 -28.00
N TYR A 40 14.23 -9.42 -28.05
CA TYR A 40 15.10 -9.28 -29.21
C TYR A 40 15.84 -10.58 -29.53
N SER A 41 16.43 -11.25 -28.52
CA SER A 41 17.15 -12.51 -28.72
C SER A 41 16.24 -13.58 -29.32
N VAL A 42 15.02 -13.73 -28.81
CA VAL A 42 14.03 -14.68 -29.33
C VAL A 42 13.59 -14.31 -30.74
N MET A 43 13.31 -13.03 -31.01
CA MET A 43 12.91 -12.58 -32.35
C MET A 43 14.02 -12.81 -33.40
N SER A 44 15.29 -12.60 -33.03
CA SER A 44 16.43 -12.85 -33.92
C SER A 44 16.65 -14.33 -34.22
N LEU A 45 16.31 -15.22 -33.30
CA LEU A 45 16.35 -16.67 -33.55
C LEU A 45 15.29 -17.08 -34.58
N PHE A 46 14.11 -16.46 -34.57
CA PHE A 46 13.06 -16.75 -35.57
C PHE A 46 13.41 -16.26 -36.98
N THR A 47 14.23 -15.22 -37.12
CA THR A 47 14.65 -14.70 -38.43
C THR A 47 15.91 -15.37 -38.97
N ASN A 48 16.64 -16.14 -38.15
CA ASN A 48 17.89 -16.77 -38.55
C ASN A 48 17.65 -18.11 -39.26
N SER A 49 18.16 -18.23 -40.49
CA SER A 49 18.10 -19.46 -41.29
C SER A 49 19.35 -20.34 -41.15
N LEU A 50 20.42 -19.85 -40.51
CA LEU A 50 21.68 -20.57 -40.36
C LEU A 50 21.61 -21.54 -39.17
N ILE A 51 21.96 -22.80 -39.43
CA ILE A 51 21.92 -23.86 -38.42
C ILE A 51 23.34 -24.24 -38.02
N ASN A 52 23.65 -24.18 -36.72
CA ASN A 52 24.89 -24.71 -36.16
C ASN A 52 24.59 -25.87 -35.18
N ARG A 53 24.93 -27.10 -35.57
CA ARG A 53 24.68 -28.31 -34.76
C ARG A 53 25.82 -28.67 -33.81
N PHE A 54 26.98 -28.03 -33.96
CA PHE A 54 28.20 -28.38 -33.22
C PHE A 54 28.42 -27.51 -31.98
N LEU A 55 27.56 -26.49 -31.75
CA LEU A 55 27.60 -25.67 -30.54
C LEU A 55 26.89 -26.42 -29.39
N LEU A 56 27.63 -27.32 -28.72
CA LEU A 56 27.12 -28.13 -27.61
C LEU A 56 27.41 -27.52 -26.23
N GLU A 57 28.51 -26.79 -26.10
CA GLU A 57 28.97 -26.20 -24.85
C GLU A 57 29.50 -24.78 -25.05
N GLY A 58 29.42 -23.97 -24.00
CA GLY A 58 29.84 -22.59 -24.02
C GLY A 58 30.10 -22.07 -22.62
N GLN A 59 31.12 -22.59 -21.93
CA GLN A 59 31.38 -22.24 -20.53
C GLN A 59 31.52 -20.73 -20.28
N LEU A 60 32.03 -19.97 -21.27
CA LEU A 60 32.10 -18.51 -21.19
C LEU A 60 30.72 -17.84 -21.23
N ILE A 61 29.78 -18.30 -22.07
CA ILE A 61 28.41 -17.73 -22.10
C ILE A 61 27.64 -18.11 -20.84
N GLU A 62 27.87 -19.32 -20.34
CA GLU A 62 27.29 -19.79 -19.08
C GLU A 62 27.73 -18.92 -17.90
N PHE A 63 29.02 -18.64 -17.81
CA PHE A 63 29.53 -17.74 -16.79
C PHE A 63 28.90 -16.33 -16.89
N ILE A 64 28.81 -15.78 -18.10
CA ILE A 64 28.25 -14.43 -18.32
C ILE A 64 26.77 -14.37 -17.93
N TRP A 65 25.95 -15.32 -18.38
CA TRP A 65 24.51 -15.30 -18.07
C TRP A 65 24.18 -15.66 -16.63
N THR A 66 25.13 -16.19 -15.85
CA THR A 66 24.95 -16.44 -14.42
C THR A 66 25.39 -15.23 -13.60
N LEU A 67 26.52 -14.61 -13.98
CA LEU A 67 27.05 -13.44 -13.28
C LEU A 67 26.18 -12.20 -13.49
N LEU A 68 25.70 -11.94 -14.71
CA LEU A 68 24.91 -10.74 -15.01
C LEU A 68 23.61 -10.67 -14.18
N PRO A 69 22.76 -11.70 -14.12
CA PRO A 69 21.57 -11.69 -13.25
C PRO A 69 21.90 -11.57 -11.76
N ALA A 70 23.00 -12.16 -11.30
CA ALA A 70 23.41 -12.02 -9.90
C ALA A 70 23.71 -10.54 -9.56
N MET A 71 24.41 -9.82 -10.44
CA MET A 71 24.70 -8.41 -10.26
C MET A 71 23.45 -7.53 -10.37
N THR A 72 22.52 -7.83 -11.29
CA THR A 72 21.27 -7.06 -11.41
C THR A 72 20.38 -7.24 -10.16
N LEU A 73 20.34 -8.43 -9.57
CA LEU A 73 19.63 -8.67 -8.31
C LEU A 73 20.22 -7.87 -7.15
N ILE A 74 21.56 -7.79 -7.03
CA ILE A 74 22.21 -6.96 -6.00
C ILE A 74 21.82 -5.47 -6.20
N PHE A 75 21.80 -5.00 -7.44
CA PHE A 75 21.44 -3.62 -7.77
C PHE A 75 20.00 -3.28 -7.37
N ILE A 76 19.05 -4.21 -7.52
CA ILE A 76 17.67 -4.06 -7.04
C ILE A 76 17.57 -4.19 -5.51
N ALA A 77 18.32 -5.13 -4.92
CA ALA A 77 18.20 -5.47 -3.50
C ALA A 77 18.66 -4.34 -2.57
N LEU A 78 19.72 -3.61 -2.92
CA LEU A 78 20.26 -2.53 -2.07
C LEU A 78 19.24 -1.41 -1.75
N PRO A 79 18.59 -0.76 -2.74
CA PRO A 79 17.55 0.22 -2.44
C PRO A 79 16.31 -0.40 -1.77
N SER A 80 15.98 -1.66 -2.11
CA SER A 80 14.86 -2.39 -1.50
C SER A 80 15.06 -2.56 0.01
N LEU A 81 16.22 -3.08 0.43
CA LEU A 81 16.54 -3.31 1.83
C LEU A 81 16.62 -1.99 2.61
N ARG A 82 17.19 -0.93 2.02
CA ARG A 82 17.20 0.40 2.63
C ARG A 82 15.78 0.87 2.93
N LEU A 83 14.85 0.73 1.98
CA LEU A 83 13.47 1.16 2.16
C LEU A 83 12.73 0.29 3.19
N LEU A 84 13.00 -1.01 3.21
CA LEU A 84 12.45 -1.93 4.21
C LEU A 84 12.77 -1.46 5.64
N TYR A 85 14.03 -1.11 5.92
CA TYR A 85 14.41 -0.61 7.25
C TYR A 85 13.78 0.76 7.58
N LEU A 86 13.62 1.65 6.59
CA LEU A 86 12.94 2.93 6.80
C LEU A 86 11.45 2.77 7.12
N LEU A 87 10.80 1.74 6.57
CA LEU A 87 9.39 1.44 6.82
C LEU A 87 9.15 0.86 8.21
N ASP A 88 10.09 0.06 8.72
CA ASP A 88 9.97 -0.61 10.02
C ASP A 88 10.26 0.34 11.21
N GLU A 89 11.01 1.41 10.98
CA GLU A 89 11.31 2.42 12.00
C GLU A 89 10.07 3.26 12.39
N VAL A 90 9.47 2.95 13.53
CA VAL A 90 8.42 3.79 14.14
C VAL A 90 9.05 4.88 15.02
N ASN A 91 9.39 6.00 14.41
CA ASN A 91 10.04 7.13 15.08
C ASN A 91 9.04 7.97 15.90
N ASN A 92 9.14 7.96 17.23
CA ASN A 92 8.47 8.89 18.18
C ASN A 92 7.08 9.40 17.73
N PRO A 93 6.07 8.52 17.63
CA PRO A 93 4.74 8.92 17.21
C PRO A 93 4.10 9.87 18.23
N LEU A 94 3.38 10.88 17.74
CA LEU A 94 2.69 11.88 18.56
C LEU A 94 1.32 11.40 19.03
N MET A 95 0.74 10.42 18.35
CA MET A 95 -0.54 9.81 18.69
C MET A 95 -0.61 8.37 18.17
N THR A 96 -1.46 7.58 18.83
CA THR A 96 -1.75 6.19 18.50
C THR A 96 -3.23 6.01 18.20
N ILE A 97 -3.53 5.24 17.16
CA ILE A 97 -4.89 4.85 16.79
C ILE A 97 -4.95 3.35 16.69
N LYS A 98 -5.95 2.74 17.32
CA LYS A 98 -6.24 1.33 17.07
C LYS A 98 -7.29 1.21 15.99
N ILE A 99 -7.09 0.21 15.16
CA ILE A 99 -7.92 -0.15 14.03
C ILE A 99 -8.28 -1.61 14.22
N ILE A 100 -9.58 -1.88 14.36
CA ILE A 100 -10.07 -3.23 14.60
C ILE A 100 -11.01 -3.60 13.45
N GLY A 101 -10.66 -4.66 12.73
CA GLY A 101 -11.48 -5.22 11.65
C GLY A 101 -12.55 -6.19 12.17
N HIS A 102 -13.77 -6.05 11.66
CA HIS A 102 -14.93 -6.89 11.93
C HIS A 102 -15.63 -7.28 10.62
N GLN A 103 -16.45 -8.32 10.62
CA GLN A 103 -17.37 -8.68 9.53
C GLN A 103 -18.61 -7.76 9.57
N TRP A 104 -18.78 -6.76 8.70
CA TRP A 104 -17.89 -6.25 7.64
C TRP A 104 -17.80 -4.73 7.74
N TYR A 105 -17.00 -4.26 8.69
CA TYR A 105 -16.78 -2.85 9.00
C TYR A 105 -15.45 -2.68 9.74
N TRP A 106 -15.04 -1.42 9.89
CA TRP A 106 -13.86 -1.07 10.69
C TRP A 106 -14.29 -0.27 11.91
N SER A 107 -13.66 -0.53 13.05
CA SER A 107 -13.80 0.32 14.25
C SER A 107 -12.47 0.99 14.55
N TYR A 108 -12.55 2.22 15.02
CA TYR A 108 -11.39 3.08 15.28
C TYR A 108 -11.42 3.57 16.71
N GLU A 109 -10.32 3.39 17.44
CA GLU A 109 -10.17 3.88 18.82
C GLU A 109 -9.03 4.90 18.92
N TYR A 110 -9.31 6.04 19.54
CA TYR A 110 -8.36 7.10 19.88
C TYR A 110 -8.04 7.07 21.38
N SER A 111 -7.31 6.04 21.81
CA SER A 111 -7.03 5.77 23.23
C SER A 111 -6.13 6.81 23.93
N ASP A 112 -5.35 7.58 23.17
CA ASP A 112 -4.44 8.59 23.75
C ASP A 112 -5.19 9.86 24.24
N PHE A 113 -6.48 9.99 23.93
CA PHE A 113 -7.29 11.17 24.24
C PHE A 113 -8.41 10.88 25.24
N GLN A 114 -9.66 10.74 24.77
CA GLN A 114 -10.87 10.55 25.61
C GLN A 114 -11.53 9.18 25.39
N ASP A 115 -10.75 8.18 24.99
CA ASP A 115 -11.26 6.85 24.61
C ASP A 115 -12.41 6.94 23.59
N ILE A 116 -12.24 7.81 22.59
CA ILE A 116 -13.19 7.95 21.49
C ILE A 116 -13.13 6.67 20.65
N GLU A 117 -14.29 6.04 20.48
CA GLU A 117 -14.47 4.84 19.66
C GLU A 117 -15.67 5.03 18.72
N PHE A 118 -15.53 4.56 17.47
CA PHE A 118 -16.63 4.50 16.54
C PHE A 118 -16.44 3.44 15.45
N ASP A 119 -17.58 3.00 14.92
CA ASP A 119 -17.66 2.12 13.78
C ASP A 119 -17.77 2.91 12.48
N SER A 120 -17.22 2.35 11.41
CA SER A 120 -17.19 2.89 10.06
C SER A 120 -17.71 1.82 9.11
N TYR A 121 -18.95 2.00 8.67
CA TYR A 121 -19.64 1.15 7.72
C TYR A 121 -19.66 1.80 6.34
N MET A 122 -19.65 0.97 5.29
CA MET A 122 -19.89 1.45 3.93
C MET A 122 -21.28 2.08 3.83
N LYS A 123 -21.38 3.27 3.23
CA LYS A 123 -22.68 3.85 2.89
C LYS A 123 -23.40 2.97 1.87
N SER A 124 -24.69 2.73 2.10
CA SER A 124 -25.52 2.04 1.13
C SER A 124 -25.65 2.89 -0.14
N THR A 125 -25.81 2.27 -1.30
CA THR A 125 -25.91 3.01 -2.57
C THR A 125 -27.11 3.94 -2.64
N ASN A 126 -28.15 3.68 -1.84
CA ASN A 126 -29.34 4.50 -1.78
C ASN A 126 -29.16 5.74 -0.91
N ASP A 127 -28.20 5.72 0.02
CA ASP A 127 -27.91 6.81 0.94
C ASP A 127 -26.80 7.75 0.42
N LEU A 128 -26.22 7.43 -0.74
CA LEU A 128 -25.18 8.25 -1.35
C LEU A 128 -25.72 9.60 -1.81
N ILE A 129 -25.00 10.66 -1.46
CA ILE A 129 -25.30 12.02 -1.90
C ILE A 129 -24.67 12.26 -3.29
N ASN A 130 -25.19 13.23 -4.05
CA ASN A 130 -24.55 13.66 -5.29
C ASN A 130 -23.05 13.98 -5.05
N ASN A 131 -22.17 13.38 -5.86
CA ASN A 131 -20.69 13.42 -5.80
C ASN A 131 -20.02 12.48 -4.79
N GLU A 132 -20.75 11.57 -4.15
CA GLU A 132 -20.17 10.48 -3.36
C GLU A 132 -19.82 9.26 -4.22
N PHE A 133 -18.78 8.52 -3.81
CA PHE A 133 -18.28 7.36 -4.56
C PHE A 133 -18.91 6.06 -4.09
N ARG A 134 -19.47 5.31 -5.03
CA ARG A 134 -20.01 3.97 -4.80
C ARG A 134 -18.94 3.02 -4.26
N LEU A 135 -19.30 2.25 -3.23
CA LEU A 135 -18.47 1.22 -2.56
C LEU A 135 -17.26 1.70 -1.76
N ILE A 136 -17.00 3.01 -1.75
CA ILE A 136 -15.77 3.56 -1.18
C ILE A 136 -16.08 4.54 -0.04
N GLU A 137 -17.23 5.20 -0.07
CA GLU A 137 -17.66 6.07 1.03
C GLU A 137 -18.14 5.29 2.26
N VAL A 138 -17.93 5.92 3.41
CA VAL A 138 -18.32 5.41 4.74
C VAL A 138 -19.18 6.44 5.46
N ASP A 139 -19.94 5.98 6.44
CA ASP A 139 -20.72 6.85 7.33
C ASP A 139 -19.82 7.71 8.23
N ASN A 140 -18.81 7.11 8.87
CA ASN A 140 -17.85 7.77 9.75
C ASN A 140 -16.42 7.61 9.20
N ARG A 141 -15.75 8.73 8.94
CA ARG A 141 -14.39 8.75 8.42
C ARG A 141 -13.36 8.73 9.55
N LEU A 142 -12.20 8.13 9.31
CA LEU A 142 -11.07 8.23 10.21
C LEU A 142 -10.38 9.60 10.03
N ILE A 143 -10.54 10.50 10.98
CA ILE A 143 -10.02 11.87 10.88
C ILE A 143 -8.62 11.95 11.47
N LEU A 144 -7.62 12.30 10.65
CA LEU A 144 -6.20 12.34 11.04
C LEU A 144 -5.58 13.71 10.77
N PRO A 145 -4.69 14.21 11.62
CA PRO A 145 -3.93 15.43 11.33
C PRO A 145 -2.77 15.17 10.35
N TYR A 146 -2.67 15.97 9.27
CA TYR A 146 -1.48 15.93 8.41
C TYR A 146 -0.24 16.51 9.10
N ASN A 147 0.95 16.18 8.60
CA ASN A 147 2.27 16.53 9.15
C ASN A 147 2.48 16.07 10.60
N THR A 148 1.83 14.99 11.00
CA THR A 148 2.03 14.34 12.30
C THR A 148 2.38 12.88 12.12
N GLN A 149 3.32 12.39 12.94
CA GLN A 149 3.66 10.98 12.96
C GLN A 149 2.64 10.22 13.81
N ILE A 150 1.90 9.31 13.19
CA ILE A 150 0.81 8.57 13.82
C ILE A 150 1.19 7.09 13.86
N ARG A 151 1.06 6.46 15.03
CA ARG A 151 1.17 5.01 15.18
C ARG A 151 -0.20 4.37 14.93
N LEU A 152 -0.23 3.37 14.07
CA LEU A 152 -1.39 2.53 13.80
C LEU A 152 -1.20 1.18 14.50
N MET A 153 -2.20 0.77 15.27
CA MET A 153 -2.27 -0.53 15.93
C MET A 153 -3.42 -1.32 15.32
N ILE A 154 -3.13 -2.34 14.53
CA ILE A 154 -4.10 -3.02 13.67
C ILE A 154 -4.31 -4.45 14.17
N THR A 155 -5.55 -4.82 14.41
CA THR A 155 -5.98 -6.16 14.86
C THR A 155 -7.37 -6.49 14.30
N SER A 156 -7.86 -7.70 14.53
CA SER A 156 -9.26 -8.06 14.29
C SER A 156 -9.91 -8.65 15.54
N SER A 157 -11.24 -8.55 15.60
CA SER A 157 -12.10 -9.20 16.60
C SER A 157 -12.60 -10.59 16.18
N ASP A 158 -12.54 -10.94 14.88
CA ASP A 158 -13.19 -12.13 14.33
C ASP A 158 -12.29 -12.98 13.39
N VAL A 159 -12.18 -12.62 12.11
CA VAL A 159 -11.43 -13.34 11.07
C VAL A 159 -10.25 -12.50 10.60
N LEU A 160 -9.48 -13.01 9.62
CA LEU A 160 -8.44 -12.18 9.02
C LEU A 160 -9.07 -11.07 8.18
N HIS A 161 -8.57 -9.85 8.37
CA HIS A 161 -8.79 -8.71 7.49
C HIS A 161 -7.43 -8.09 7.15
N SER A 162 -7.39 -7.10 6.26
CA SER A 162 -6.15 -6.36 6.01
C SER A 162 -6.48 -4.91 5.74
N TRP A 163 -5.96 -4.03 6.61
CA TRP A 163 -6.18 -2.60 6.52
C TRP A 163 -5.18 -2.01 5.52
N ALA A 164 -5.69 -1.56 4.37
CA ALA A 164 -4.86 -1.14 3.26
C ALA A 164 -5.24 0.25 2.75
N MET A 165 -4.23 1.11 2.65
CA MET A 165 -4.30 2.48 2.14
C MET A 165 -3.22 2.67 1.05
N PRO A 166 -3.55 2.42 -0.22
CA PRO A 166 -2.56 2.40 -1.31
C PRO A 166 -1.75 3.69 -1.47
N SER A 167 -2.40 4.85 -1.42
CA SER A 167 -1.71 6.16 -1.55
C SER A 167 -0.84 6.50 -0.35
N LEU A 168 -1.02 5.84 0.80
CA LEU A 168 -0.14 5.97 1.97
C LEU A 168 0.97 4.91 1.97
N GLY A 169 0.91 3.92 1.08
CA GLY A 169 1.86 2.81 1.04
C GLY A 169 1.72 1.82 2.20
N ILE A 170 0.53 1.73 2.80
CA ILE A 170 0.29 0.87 3.97
C ILE A 170 -0.64 -0.26 3.59
N LYS A 171 -0.23 -1.50 3.92
CA LYS A 171 -1.09 -2.69 3.93
C LYS A 171 -0.63 -3.56 5.08
N VAL A 172 -1.49 -3.71 6.09
CA VAL A 172 -1.16 -4.48 7.29
C VAL A 172 -2.35 -5.35 7.66
N ASP A 173 -2.08 -6.64 7.86
CA ASP A 173 -3.11 -7.60 8.21
C ASP A 173 -3.61 -7.36 9.63
N ALA A 174 -4.93 -7.37 9.77
CA ALA A 174 -5.66 -7.38 11.02
C ALA A 174 -5.92 -8.84 11.40
N VAL A 175 -5.19 -9.32 12.41
CA VAL A 175 -5.18 -10.73 12.81
C VAL A 175 -5.80 -10.87 14.22
N PRO A 176 -6.80 -11.74 14.41
CA PRO A 176 -7.36 -11.99 15.74
C PRO A 176 -6.28 -12.46 16.72
N GLY A 177 -6.21 -11.80 17.89
CA GLY A 177 -5.22 -12.12 18.93
C GLY A 177 -3.80 -11.61 18.66
N ARG A 178 -3.58 -10.79 17.62
CA ARG A 178 -2.28 -10.16 17.35
C ARG A 178 -2.44 -8.68 17.01
N LEU A 179 -1.72 -7.84 17.74
CA LEU A 179 -1.61 -6.41 17.47
C LEU A 179 -0.41 -6.15 16.55
N ASN A 180 -0.68 -5.84 15.29
CA ASN A 180 0.34 -5.37 14.36
C ASN A 180 0.51 -3.85 14.49
N GLN A 181 1.74 -3.37 14.33
CA GLN A 181 2.06 -1.95 14.41
C GLN A 181 2.55 -1.45 13.05
N SER A 182 2.13 -0.25 12.69
CA SER A 182 2.67 0.51 11.55
C SER A 182 2.74 1.99 11.93
N ALA A 183 3.47 2.79 11.17
CA ALA A 183 3.45 4.24 11.27
C ALA A 183 2.95 4.88 9.98
N VAL A 184 2.38 6.07 10.10
CA VAL A 184 1.99 6.90 8.97
C VAL A 184 2.33 8.36 9.22
N LEU A 185 2.77 9.04 8.17
CA LEU A 185 2.92 10.48 8.09
C LEU A 185 2.22 10.95 6.83
N ILE A 186 1.16 11.74 6.98
CA ILE A 186 0.37 12.26 5.85
C ILE A 186 0.88 13.66 5.52
N ASN A 187 1.29 13.91 4.27
CA ASN A 187 1.93 15.18 3.88
C ASN A 187 0.95 16.30 3.51
N ARG A 188 -0.28 15.95 3.13
CA ARG A 188 -1.26 16.90 2.57
C ARG A 188 -2.68 16.64 3.08
N PRO A 189 -3.52 17.68 3.18
CA PRO A 189 -4.93 17.52 3.53
C PRO A 189 -5.72 16.86 2.40
N GLY A 190 -6.85 16.25 2.73
CA GLY A 190 -7.79 15.67 1.76
C GLY A 190 -8.37 14.32 2.19
N LEU A 191 -9.18 13.74 1.30
CA LEU A 191 -9.75 12.41 1.49
C LEU A 191 -8.87 11.34 0.84
N ILE A 192 -8.62 10.29 1.61
CA ILE A 192 -7.79 9.16 1.20
C ILE A 192 -8.62 7.90 1.36
N PHE A 193 -8.56 7.02 0.36
CA PHE A 193 -9.45 5.87 0.27
C PHE A 193 -8.66 4.57 0.23
N GLY A 194 -9.21 3.55 0.87
CA GLY A 194 -8.68 2.20 0.96
C GLY A 194 -9.79 1.17 1.05
N GLN A 195 -9.42 -0.11 1.04
CA GLN A 195 -10.35 -1.24 1.14
C GLN A 195 -9.69 -2.39 1.90
N CYS A 196 -10.52 -3.26 2.48
CA CYS A 196 -10.03 -4.52 3.03
C CYS A 196 -9.32 -5.35 1.94
N SER A 197 -8.11 -5.81 2.24
CA SER A 197 -7.23 -6.50 1.27
C SER A 197 -6.88 -7.94 1.66
N GLU A 198 -7.72 -8.56 2.50
CA GLU A 198 -7.67 -9.97 2.90
C GLU A 198 -9.09 -10.54 2.95
N ILE A 199 -9.29 -11.76 2.44
CA ILE A 199 -10.63 -12.33 2.25
C ILE A 199 -11.32 -12.62 3.59
N CYS A 200 -12.43 -11.93 3.86
CA CYS A 200 -13.09 -11.97 5.18
C CYS A 200 -14.59 -12.38 5.15
N GLY A 201 -15.08 -12.93 4.04
CA GLY A 201 -16.44 -13.48 3.92
C GLY A 201 -17.32 -12.78 2.88
N SER A 202 -18.64 -12.85 3.03
CA SER A 202 -19.59 -12.48 1.97
C SER A 202 -19.55 -11.01 1.56
N ASN A 203 -19.31 -10.09 2.51
CA ASN A 203 -19.24 -8.66 2.24
C ASN A 203 -17.80 -8.13 2.26
N HIS A 204 -16.81 -8.98 1.96
CA HIS A 204 -15.39 -8.58 1.90
C HIS A 204 -15.16 -7.34 1.02
N SER A 205 -15.88 -7.20 -0.09
CA SER A 205 -15.78 -6.04 -0.99
C SER A 205 -16.48 -4.77 -0.50
N PHE A 206 -17.18 -4.81 0.63
CA PHE A 206 -18.08 -3.76 1.11
C PHE A 206 -17.69 -3.19 2.48
N MET A 207 -16.40 -3.19 2.78
CA MET A 207 -15.83 -2.58 3.99
C MET A 207 -14.64 -1.66 3.64
N PRO A 208 -14.92 -0.51 2.99
CA PRO A 208 -13.90 0.45 2.61
C PRO A 208 -13.36 1.19 3.83
N ILE A 209 -12.27 1.92 3.60
CA ILE A 209 -11.60 2.75 4.58
C ILE A 209 -11.53 4.16 3.99
N VAL A 210 -11.94 5.15 4.76
CA VAL A 210 -11.78 6.56 4.38
C VAL A 210 -11.06 7.31 5.48
N ILE A 211 -9.93 7.90 5.13
CA ILE A 211 -9.20 8.84 5.99
C ILE A 211 -9.51 10.26 5.53
N GLU A 212 -9.88 11.11 6.47
CA GLU A 212 -9.95 12.56 6.27
C GLU A 212 -8.75 13.23 6.93
N SER A 213 -7.83 13.70 6.09
CA SER A 213 -6.61 14.38 6.50
C SER A 213 -6.87 15.87 6.65
N ILE A 214 -6.81 16.38 7.89
CA ILE A 214 -7.11 17.78 8.23
C ILE A 214 -5.95 18.44 8.99
N ASN A 215 -6.04 19.75 9.21
CA ASN A 215 -5.02 20.43 10.02
C ASN A 215 -5.20 20.10 11.52
N ASN A 216 -4.14 20.33 12.29
CA ASN A 216 -4.14 19.98 13.72
C ASN A 216 -5.18 20.77 14.53
N SER A 217 -5.49 22.02 14.17
CA SER A 217 -6.48 22.83 14.90
C SER A 217 -7.91 22.32 14.71
N LEU A 218 -8.29 21.94 13.48
CA LEU A 218 -9.58 21.33 13.20
C LEU A 218 -9.66 19.95 13.84
N PHE A 219 -8.59 19.16 13.81
CA PHE A 219 -8.52 17.86 14.48
C PHE A 219 -8.79 17.98 15.99
N LEU A 220 -8.13 18.92 16.68
CA LEU A 220 -8.38 19.19 18.08
C LEU A 220 -9.80 19.71 18.34
N SER A 221 -10.40 20.44 17.41
CA SER A 221 -11.80 20.88 17.54
C SER A 221 -12.79 19.73 17.35
N TRP A 222 -12.50 18.81 16.44
CA TRP A 222 -13.28 17.61 16.20
C TRP A 222 -13.23 16.69 17.43
N LEU A 223 -12.04 16.44 17.98
CA LEU A 223 -11.87 15.64 19.20
C LEU A 223 -12.66 16.16 20.41
N LYS A 224 -12.85 17.48 20.52
CA LYS A 224 -13.61 18.10 21.63
C LYS A 224 -15.13 18.01 21.47
N ASN A 225 -15.59 17.88 20.22
CA ASN A 225 -17.01 17.90 19.87
C ASN A 225 -17.57 16.50 19.63
N TYR A 226 -16.71 15.49 19.65
CA TYR A 226 -17.09 14.09 19.65
C TYR A 226 -17.67 13.72 21.03
#